data_AF-A0A0M2U0X7-F1
#
_entry.id   AF-A0A0M2U0X7-F1
#
_cell.length_a   1.000
_cell.length_b   1.000
_cell.length_c   1.000
_cell.angle_alpha   90.00
_cell.angle_beta   90.00
_cell.angle_gamma   90.00
#
_symmetry.space_group_name_H-M   'P 1'
#
loop_
_entity.id
_entity.type
_entity.pdbx_description
1 polymer ?
#
loop_
_entity_poly.entity_id
_entity_poly.type
_entity_poly.pdbx_seq_one_letter_code
_entity_poly.pdbx_strand_id
1 'polypeptide(L)'
;MNKSSIKTKPLFQHLTGLCVLAGVLAIIMGLVYITNLPGLTSDATGSTLLWGWLVLLNGMFALWLALRGNQGHGSNKAGIRIRLGLMFLMQLPPILLWFLYHGQVISDGPVGPVGNWLWSLPHITLAVASAYAIYQLFSTSTT
;
A
#
# COMPACT_ATOMS: atom_id res chain seq x y z
N MET A 1 13.16 42.16 16.23
CA MET A 1 12.29 41.00 16.48
C MET A 1 12.59 39.92 15.44
N ASN A 2 13.38 38.91 15.82
CA ASN A 2 13.78 37.84 14.93
C ASN A 2 12.74 36.71 15.05
N LYS A 3 11.91 36.50 14.01
CA LYS A 3 10.92 35.42 13.99
C LYS A 3 11.68 34.10 13.94
N SER A 4 11.60 33.34 15.03
CA SER A 4 12.12 31.99 15.14
C SER A 4 11.62 31.14 13.98
N SER A 5 12.53 30.82 13.06
CA SER A 5 12.34 29.79 12.04
C SER A 5 12.22 28.45 12.76
N ILE A 6 10.99 28.02 13.05
CA ILE A 6 10.73 26.68 13.57
C ILE A 6 11.13 25.69 12.48
N LYS A 7 12.22 24.96 12.72
CA LYS A 7 12.76 23.90 11.85
C LYS A 7 11.78 22.71 11.80
N THR A 8 10.68 22.82 11.05
CA THR A 8 9.72 21.72 10.82
C THR A 8 10.15 20.75 9.71
N LYS A 9 11.31 20.98 9.06
CA LYS A 9 11.77 20.26 7.87
C LYS A 9 12.02 18.74 8.01
N PRO A 10 12.64 18.20 9.10
CA PRO A 10 13.05 16.80 9.09
C PRO A 10 11.87 15.82 9.15
N LEU A 11 10.79 16.21 9.82
CA LEU A 11 9.63 15.34 10.06
C LEU A 11 8.75 15.17 8.82
N PHE A 12 8.52 16.26 8.08
CA PHE A 12 7.78 16.21 6.82
C PHE A 12 8.50 15.31 5.81
N GLN A 13 9.84 15.36 5.77
CA GLN A 13 10.65 14.50 4.90
C GLN A 13 10.48 13.01 5.23
N HIS A 14 10.39 12.63 6.50
CA HIS A 14 10.13 11.24 6.90
C HIS A 14 8.73 10.75 6.51
N LEU A 15 7.70 11.57 6.73
CA LEU A 15 6.33 11.22 6.37
C LEU A 15 6.14 11.09 4.85
N THR A 16 6.76 12.00 4.09
CA THR A 16 6.79 11.90 2.63
C THR A 16 7.54 10.64 2.18
N GLY A 17 8.66 10.30 2.82
CA GLY A 17 9.42 9.08 2.54
C GLY A 17 8.58 7.80 2.72
N LEU A 18 7.80 7.70 3.80
CA LEU A 18 6.91 6.55 4.03
C LEU A 18 5.78 6.47 2.99
N CYS A 19 5.21 7.61 2.59
CA CYS A 19 4.18 7.65 1.55
C CYS A 19 4.74 7.24 0.19
N VAL A 20 5.95 7.70 -0.15
CA VAL A 20 6.67 7.29 -1.37
C VAL A 20 6.93 5.78 -1.34
N LEU A 21 7.43 5.24 -0.22
CA LEU A 21 7.69 3.81 -0.08
C LEU A 21 6.42 2.98 -0.26
N ALA A 22 5.33 3.34 0.44
CA ALA A 22 4.05 2.65 0.31
C ALA A 22 3.50 2.73 -1.12
N GLY A 23 3.62 3.90 -1.77
CA GLY A 23 3.20 4.10 -3.16
C GLY A 23 3.98 3.22 -4.13
N VAL A 24 5.31 3.16 -4.00
CA VAL A 24 6.17 2.32 -4.85
C VAL A 24 5.87 0.84 -4.66
N LEU A 25 5.76 0.37 -3.42
CA LEU A 25 5.43 -1.03 -3.12
C LEU A 25 4.06 -1.42 -3.69
N ALA A 26 3.07 -0.54 -3.59
CA ALA A 26 1.76 -0.76 -4.19
C ALA A 26 1.80 -0.82 -5.71
N ILE A 27 2.57 0.05 -6.37
CA ILE A 27 2.75 -0.01 -7.83
C ILE A 27 3.38 -1.34 -8.24
N ILE A 28 4.46 -1.75 -7.58
CA ILE A 28 5.13 -3.04 -7.84
C ILE A 28 4.14 -4.19 -7.66
N MET A 29 3.40 -4.21 -6.55
CA MET A 29 2.40 -5.24 -6.30
C MET A 29 1.27 -5.26 -7.33
N GLY A 30 0.75 -4.10 -7.69
CA GLY A 30 -0.28 -4.01 -8.73
C GLY A 30 0.21 -4.54 -10.07
N LEU A 31 1.47 -4.27 -10.44
CA LEU A 31 2.09 -4.83 -11.64
C LEU A 31 2.26 -6.35 -11.57
N VAL A 32 2.65 -6.92 -10.42
CA VAL A 32 2.71 -8.37 -10.22
C VAL A 32 1.36 -9.03 -10.51
N TYR A 33 0.27 -8.42 -10.05
CA TYR A 33 -1.09 -8.90 -10.32
C TYR A 33 -1.50 -8.76 -11.79
N ILE A 34 -1.26 -7.60 -12.39
CA ILE A 34 -1.66 -7.32 -13.78
C ILE A 34 -0.89 -8.21 -14.77
N THR A 35 0.38 -8.47 -14.48
CA THR A 35 1.24 -9.31 -15.34
C THR A 35 1.08 -10.80 -15.08
N ASN A 36 0.24 -11.18 -14.10
CA ASN A 36 0.01 -12.56 -13.68
C ASN A 36 1.32 -13.32 -13.45
N LEU A 37 2.23 -12.74 -12.67
CA LEU A 37 3.58 -13.28 -12.52
C LEU A 37 3.51 -14.71 -11.95
N PRO A 38 3.95 -15.74 -12.70
CA PRO A 38 3.72 -17.14 -12.33
C PRO A 38 4.26 -17.44 -10.92
N GLY A 39 3.43 -18.08 -10.09
CA GLY A 39 3.77 -18.42 -8.71
C GLY A 39 3.24 -17.41 -7.68
N LEU A 40 3.22 -16.11 -7.97
CA LEU A 40 2.67 -15.10 -7.03
C LEU A 40 1.16 -14.90 -7.17
N THR A 41 0.60 -15.32 -8.30
CA THR A 41 -0.83 -15.28 -8.59
C THR A 41 -1.29 -16.64 -9.09
N SER A 42 -2.36 -17.17 -8.48
CA SER A 42 -2.86 -18.51 -8.76
C SER A 42 -3.72 -18.59 -10.02
N ASP A 43 -4.38 -17.49 -10.38
CA ASP A 43 -5.06 -17.30 -11.64
C ASP A 43 -5.25 -15.80 -11.86
N ALA A 44 -4.97 -15.30 -13.06
CA ALA A 44 -5.46 -14.00 -13.52
C ALA A 44 -6.95 -14.13 -13.89
N THR A 45 -7.78 -14.47 -12.91
CA THR A 45 -9.22 -14.27 -13.04
C THR A 45 -9.50 -12.77 -13.13
N GLY A 46 -10.70 -12.39 -13.60
CA GLY A 46 -11.08 -10.98 -13.68
C GLY A 46 -10.97 -10.22 -12.35
N SER A 47 -11.08 -10.92 -11.21
CA SER A 47 -11.02 -10.32 -9.87
C SER A 47 -9.59 -10.00 -9.43
N THR A 48 -8.60 -10.87 -9.67
CA THR A 48 -7.20 -10.60 -9.32
C THR A 48 -6.60 -9.50 -10.19
N LEU A 49 -6.98 -9.45 -11.49
CA LEU A 49 -6.61 -8.37 -12.39
C LEU A 49 -7.18 -7.02 -11.93
N LEU A 50 -8.46 -6.98 -11.57
CA LEU A 50 -9.09 -5.77 -11.03
C LEU A 50 -8.40 -5.31 -9.74
N TRP A 51 -8.03 -6.25 -8.86
CA TRP A 51 -7.30 -5.93 -7.64
C TRP A 51 -5.93 -5.30 -7.94
N GLY A 52 -5.20 -5.87 -8.90
CA GLY A 52 -3.94 -5.32 -9.38
C GLY A 52 -4.06 -3.87 -9.82
N TRP A 53 -5.08 -3.55 -10.62
CA TRP A 53 -5.37 -2.17 -11.04
C TRP A 53 -5.70 -1.26 -9.87
N LEU A 54 -6.54 -1.69 -8.94
CA LEU A 54 -6.90 -0.88 -7.77
C LEU A 54 -5.67 -0.55 -6.92
N VAL A 55 -4.80 -1.53 -6.64
CA VAL A 55 -3.57 -1.33 -5.85
C VAL A 55 -2.60 -0.43 -6.61
N LEU A 56 -2.41 -0.65 -7.91
CA LEU A 56 -1.54 0.17 -8.76
C LEU A 56 -1.98 1.63 -8.78
N LEU A 57 -3.26 1.89 -9.08
CA LEU A 57 -3.79 3.26 -9.19
C LEU A 57 -3.76 3.98 -7.84
N ASN A 58 -4.06 3.27 -6.74
CA ASN A 58 -3.93 3.85 -5.41
C ASN A 58 -2.48 4.19 -5.07
N GLY A 59 -1.52 3.34 -5.47
CA GLY A 59 -0.08 3.57 -5.31
C GLY A 59 0.42 4.79 -6.09
N MET A 60 0.02 4.91 -7.37
CA MET A 60 0.33 6.07 -8.21
C MET A 60 -0.23 7.37 -7.61
N PHE A 61 -1.46 7.33 -7.10
CA PHE A 61 -2.08 8.52 -6.51
C PHE A 61 -1.44 8.92 -5.18
N ALA A 62 -1.06 7.95 -4.33
CA ALA A 62 -0.31 8.21 -3.11
C ALA A 62 1.06 8.88 -3.42
N LEU A 63 1.76 8.37 -4.44
CA LEU A 63 3.03 8.94 -4.89
C LEU A 63 2.86 10.38 -5.42
N TRP A 64 1.82 10.62 -6.22
CA TRP A 64 1.51 11.96 -6.72
C TRP A 64 1.24 12.96 -5.58
N LEU A 65 0.48 12.56 -4.55
CA LEU A 65 0.24 13.40 -3.37
C LEU A 65 1.54 13.71 -2.59
N ALA A 66 2.40 12.70 -2.43
CA ALA A 66 3.69 12.85 -1.77
C ALA A 66 4.59 13.87 -2.51
N LEU A 67 4.65 13.79 -3.84
CA LEU A 67 5.45 14.69 -4.67
C LEU A 67 4.91 16.13 -4.64
N ARG A 68 3.59 16.33 -4.71
CA ARG A 68 3.00 17.68 -4.62
C ARG A 68 3.23 18.33 -3.25
N GLY A 69 3.21 17.54 -2.18
CA GLY A 69 3.53 18.01 -0.84
C GLY A 69 4.96 18.58 -0.75
N ASN A 70 5.92 17.97 -1.45
CA ASN A 70 7.31 18.45 -1.48
C ASN A 70 7.51 19.73 -2.32
N GLN A 71 6.64 20.01 -3.29
CA GLN A 71 6.71 21.19 -4.16
C GLN A 71 6.12 22.46 -3.52
N GLY A 72 5.92 22.50 -2.20
CA GLY A 72 5.46 23.70 -1.50
C GLY A 72 3.98 24.05 -1.68
N HIS A 73 3.18 23.20 -2.32
CA HIS A 73 1.75 23.42 -2.55
C HIS A 73 0.87 23.17 -1.30
N GLY A 74 1.45 23.17 -0.10
CA GLY A 74 0.80 22.78 1.15
C GLY A 74 0.71 21.26 1.31
N SER A 75 0.82 20.77 2.55
CA SER A 75 0.71 19.33 2.83
C SER A 75 -0.76 18.90 2.86
N ASN A 76 -1.23 18.14 1.86
CA ASN A 76 -2.55 17.49 1.90
C ASN A 76 -2.54 16.27 2.83
N LYS A 77 -2.32 16.50 4.14
CA LYS A 77 -2.21 15.45 5.15
C LYS A 77 -3.46 14.58 5.22
N ALA A 78 -4.65 15.19 5.09
CA ALA A 78 -5.91 14.46 5.07
C ALA A 78 -6.01 13.50 3.87
N GLY A 79 -5.67 13.98 2.66
CA GLY A 79 -5.63 13.14 1.46
C GLY A 79 -4.63 11.99 1.58
N ILE A 80 -3.43 12.26 2.12
CA ILE A 80 -2.43 11.22 2.38
C ILE A 80 -2.96 10.17 3.37
N ARG A 81 -3.58 10.59 4.48
CA ARG A 81 -4.18 9.67 5.47
C ARG A 81 -5.25 8.79 4.85
N ILE A 82 -6.16 9.37 4.08
CA ILE A 82 -7.23 8.62 3.41
C ILE A 82 -6.63 7.58 2.46
N ARG A 83 -5.61 7.94 1.69
CA ARG A 83 -4.99 7.03 0.71
C ARG A 83 -4.21 5.90 1.35
N LEU A 84 -3.44 6.18 2.40
CA LEU A 84 -2.78 5.15 3.19
C LEU A 84 -3.81 4.25 3.90
N GLY A 85 -4.92 4.82 4.38
CA GLY A 85 -6.02 4.06 4.98
C GLY A 85 -6.67 3.10 3.99
N LEU A 86 -6.99 3.58 2.78
CA LEU A 86 -7.47 2.75 1.69
C LEU A 86 -6.44 1.67 1.32
N MET A 87 -5.16 2.02 1.26
CA MET A 87 -4.08 1.07 0.97
C MET A 87 -4.05 -0.07 1.99
N PHE A 88 -4.11 0.26 3.28
CA PHE A 88 -4.17 -0.70 4.38
C PHE A 88 -5.39 -1.61 4.26
N LEU A 89 -6.58 -1.04 4.11
CA LEU A 89 -7.84 -1.81 4.02
C LEU A 89 -7.86 -2.75 2.82
N MET A 90 -7.32 -2.33 1.68
CA MET A 90 -7.23 -3.15 0.48
C MET A 90 -6.26 -4.34 0.61
N GLN A 91 -5.35 -4.32 1.59
CA GLN A 91 -4.47 -5.47 1.83
C GLN A 91 -5.14 -6.55 2.69
N LEU A 92 -6.17 -6.20 3.47
CA LEU A 92 -6.79 -7.15 4.40
C LEU A 92 -7.44 -8.35 3.69
N PRO A 93 -8.21 -8.21 2.59
CA PRO A 93 -8.81 -9.36 1.94
C PRO A 93 -7.78 -10.38 1.43
N PRO A 94 -6.73 -9.99 0.66
CA PRO A 94 -5.69 -10.94 0.27
C PRO A 94 -4.99 -11.61 1.46
N ILE A 95 -4.70 -10.86 2.53
CA ILE A 95 -4.10 -11.43 3.74
C ILE A 95 -5.02 -12.53 4.30
N LEU A 96 -6.29 -12.20 4.55
CA LEU A 96 -7.23 -13.14 5.15
C LEU A 96 -7.47 -14.37 4.26
N LEU A 97 -7.60 -14.17 2.95
CA LEU A 97 -7.83 -15.26 1.99
C LEU A 97 -6.65 -16.24 1.96
N TRP A 98 -5.41 -15.76 1.88
CA TRP A 98 -4.24 -16.64 1.84
C TRP A 98 -4.05 -17.47 3.12
N PHE A 99 -4.49 -16.96 4.27
CA PHE A 99 -4.52 -17.73 5.51
C PHE A 99 -5.67 -18.73 5.55
N LEU A 100 -6.87 -18.32 5.12
CA LEU A 100 -8.07 -19.16 5.17
C LEU A 100 -7.97 -20.37 4.25
N TYR A 101 -7.41 -20.19 3.06
CA TYR A 101 -7.25 -21.23 2.04
C TYR A 101 -5.90 -21.94 2.12
N HIS A 102 -5.15 -21.80 3.22
CA HIS A 102 -3.86 -22.45 3.37
C HIS A 102 -3.99 -23.99 3.30
N GLY A 103 -3.17 -24.62 2.47
CA GLY A 103 -3.18 -26.07 2.26
C GLY A 103 -4.31 -26.56 1.35
N GLN A 104 -5.19 -25.68 0.87
CA GLN A 104 -6.27 -26.02 -0.06
C GLN A 104 -5.86 -25.72 -1.50
N VAL A 105 -6.36 -26.51 -2.46
CA VAL A 105 -6.19 -26.20 -3.89
C VAL A 105 -7.06 -24.99 -4.23
N ILE A 106 -6.44 -23.93 -4.76
CA ILE A 106 -7.14 -22.72 -5.22
C ILE A 106 -7.27 -22.81 -6.73
N SER A 107 -8.40 -23.30 -7.22
CA SER A 107 -8.71 -23.38 -8.64
C SER A 107 -10.21 -23.51 -8.87
N ASP A 108 -10.66 -22.98 -10.00
CA ASP A 108 -12.02 -23.20 -10.52
C ASP A 108 -12.15 -24.59 -11.20
N GLY A 109 -11.08 -25.38 -11.25
CA GLY A 109 -11.00 -26.70 -11.87
C GLY A 109 -10.31 -27.76 -10.99
N PRO A 110 -10.12 -28.99 -11.51
CA PRO A 110 -9.62 -30.14 -10.74
C PRO A 110 -8.13 -30.05 -10.34
N VAL A 111 -7.41 -29.05 -10.85
CA VAL A 111 -5.98 -28.83 -10.62
C VAL A 111 -5.73 -27.35 -10.40
N GLY A 112 -4.91 -27.02 -9.42
CA GLY A 112 -4.60 -25.64 -9.03
C GLY A 112 -3.43 -25.55 -8.07
N PRO A 113 -2.85 -24.36 -7.90
CA PRO A 113 -1.84 -24.14 -6.87
C PRO A 113 -2.45 -24.33 -5.47
N VAL A 114 -1.64 -24.88 -4.57
CA VAL A 114 -2.02 -25.00 -3.17
C VAL A 114 -1.82 -23.65 -2.47
N GLY A 115 -2.85 -23.18 -1.78
CA GLY A 115 -2.82 -21.97 -1.00
C GLY A 115 -1.67 -21.97 0.00
N ASN A 116 -0.77 -21.00 -0.13
CA ASN A 116 0.33 -20.82 0.80
C ASN A 116 0.22 -19.44 1.44
N TRP A 117 0.23 -19.38 2.77
CA TRP A 117 0.21 -18.12 3.50
C TRP A 117 1.38 -17.22 3.11
N LEU A 118 2.50 -17.76 2.61
CA LEU A 118 3.65 -17.01 2.15
C LEU A 118 3.29 -15.99 1.05
N TRP A 119 2.25 -16.28 0.25
CA TRP A 119 1.73 -15.37 -0.77
C TRP A 119 1.05 -14.12 -0.17
N SER A 120 0.74 -14.13 1.13
CA SER A 120 0.27 -12.94 1.84
C SER A 120 1.38 -11.96 2.22
N LEU A 121 2.65 -12.37 2.22
CA LEU A 121 3.76 -11.54 2.72
C LEU A 121 3.86 -10.16 2.06
N PRO A 122 3.69 -10.01 0.73
CA PRO A 122 3.73 -8.70 0.11
C PRO A 122 2.59 -7.79 0.60
N HIS A 123 1.40 -8.36 0.84
CA HIS A 123 0.25 -7.64 1.38
C HIS A 123 0.45 -7.25 2.83
N ILE A 124 0.98 -8.16 3.66
CA ILE A 124 1.32 -7.87 5.06
C ILE A 124 2.32 -6.72 5.11
N THR A 125 3.36 -6.78 4.27
CA THR A 125 4.39 -5.73 4.20
C THR A 125 3.78 -4.38 3.87
N LEU A 126 2.91 -4.32 2.84
CA LEU A 126 2.25 -3.09 2.42
C LEU A 126 1.22 -2.59 3.44
N ALA A 127 0.51 -3.50 4.11
CA ALA A 127 -0.42 -3.18 5.20
C ALA A 127 0.32 -2.56 6.39
N VAL A 128 1.40 -3.20 6.85
CA VAL A 128 2.23 -2.73 7.97
C VAL A 128 2.86 -1.38 7.64
N ALA A 129 3.42 -1.21 6.43
CA ALA A 129 3.98 0.05 5.99
C ALA A 129 2.92 1.18 5.98
N SER A 130 1.72 0.88 5.49
CA SER A 130 0.61 1.83 5.47
C SER A 130 0.12 2.18 6.87
N ALA A 131 -0.06 1.19 7.75
CA ALA A 131 -0.48 1.38 9.13
C ALA A 131 0.54 2.20 9.93
N TYR A 132 1.83 1.89 9.78
CA TYR A 132 2.91 2.64 10.41
C TYR A 132 2.95 4.10 9.93
N ALA A 133 2.78 4.34 8.63
CA ALA A 133 2.71 5.69 8.08
C ALA A 133 1.50 6.47 8.62
N ILE A 134 0.34 5.83 8.77
CA ILE A 134 -0.85 6.44 9.38
C ILE A 134 -0.59 6.77 10.85
N TYR A 135 -0.02 5.84 11.62
CA TYR A 135 0.33 6.05 13.03
C TYR A 135 1.22 7.29 13.20
N GLN A 136 2.27 7.41 12.39
CA GLN A 136 3.16 8.56 12.41
C GLN A 136 2.47 9.88 12.04
N LEU A 137 1.44 9.84 11.18
CA LEU A 137 0.65 11.02 10.82
C LEU A 137 -0.27 11.50 11.96
N PHE A 138 -0.67 10.60 12.87
CA PHE A 138 -1.51 10.93 14.02
C PHE A 138 -0.70 11.35 15.24
N SER A 139 0.41 10.65 15.54
CA SER A 139 1.32 10.99 16.65
C SER A 139 1.92 12.40 16.55
N THR A 140 1.95 12.96 15.34
CA THR A 140 2.51 14.28 15.02
C THR A 140 1.48 15.40 14.96
N SER A 141 0.20 15.12 15.19
CA SER A 141 -0.88 16.13 15.17
C SER A 141 -1.20 16.68 16.57
N THR A 142 -0.59 16.13 17.61
CA THR A 142 -0.87 16.39 19.03
C THR A 142 0.18 17.28 19.72
N THR A 143 1.08 17.90 18.94
CA THR A 143 2.11 18.86 19.40
C THR A 143 2.05 20.12 18.58
#